data_AF-A0A8K1U4U6-F1
#
_entry.id   AF-A0A8K1U4U6-F1
#
_cell.length_a   1.000
_cell.length_b   1.000
_cell.length_c   1.000
_cell.angle_alpha   90.00
_cell.angle_beta   90.00
_cell.angle_gamma   90.00
#
_symmetry.space_group_name_H-M   'P 1'
#
loop_
_entity.id
_entity.type
_entity.pdbx_description
1 polymer ?
#
loop_
_entity_poly.entity_id
_entity_poly.type
_entity_poly.pdbx_seq_one_letter_code
_entity_poly.pdbx_strand_id
1 'polypeptide(L)'
;MVKLRLKRCGRKQAIYRIVAIDVQSRREGRDLGKVGFYDPKQKQTYSNVPSILYFLERGAQPTEIVHDISKKGLCEKLQVN
;
A
#
# COMPACT_ATOMS: atom_id res chain seq x y z
N MET A 1 2.87 -16.17 1.76
CA MET A 1 3.90 -15.09 1.77
C MET A 1 3.21 -13.77 1.99
N VAL A 2 3.86 -12.83 2.67
CA VAL A 2 3.31 -11.48 2.87
C VAL A 2 3.40 -10.68 1.56
N LYS A 3 2.30 -10.03 1.21
CA LYS A 3 2.19 -9.17 0.02
C LYS A 3 1.70 -7.79 0.44
N LEU A 4 2.31 -6.74 -0.11
CA LEU A 4 1.77 -5.37 -0.03
C LEU A 4 0.81 -5.18 -1.20
N ARG A 5 -0.50 -5.05 -0.91
CA ARG A 5 -1.55 -4.96 -1.94
C ARG A 5 -2.65 -3.97 -1.58
N LEU A 6 -3.48 -3.64 -2.58
CA LEU A 6 -4.64 -2.76 -2.41
C LEU A 6 -5.86 -3.53 -1.87
N LYS A 7 -6.39 -3.06 -0.75
CA LYS A 7 -7.63 -3.48 -0.12
C LYS A 7 -8.73 -2.45 -0.42
N ARG A 8 -9.80 -2.83 -1.10
CA ARG A 8 -10.85 -1.90 -1.55
C ARG A 8 -11.78 -1.56 -0.40
N CYS A 9 -11.73 -0.30 0.00
CA CYS A 9 -12.66 0.32 0.92
C CYS A 9 -13.65 1.22 0.14
N GLY A 10 -14.81 1.48 0.75
CA GLY A 10 -15.85 2.33 0.14
C GLY A 10 -16.93 1.53 -0.57
N ARG A 11 -18.15 2.08 -0.54
CA ARG A 11 -19.34 1.46 -1.13
C ARG A 11 -19.45 1.76 -2.62
N LYS A 12 -19.66 3.04 -2.95
CA LYS A 12 -19.80 3.54 -4.33
C LYS A 12 -18.46 3.97 -4.93
N GLN A 13 -17.69 4.79 -4.19
CA GLN A 13 -16.37 5.24 -4.64
C GLN A 13 -15.31 4.19 -4.30
N ALA A 14 -14.47 3.87 -5.28
CA ALA A 14 -13.34 2.99 -5.09
C ALA A 14 -12.23 3.73 -4.35
N ILE A 15 -12.05 3.37 -3.09
CA ILE A 15 -11.00 3.87 -2.23
C ILE A 15 -10.14 2.68 -1.82
N TYR A 16 -8.83 2.83 -1.69
CA TYR A 16 -7.95 1.70 -1.39
C TYR A 16 -7.10 1.96 -0.16
N ARG A 17 -6.99 0.95 0.70
CA ARG A 17 -5.95 0.89 1.73
C ARG A 17 -4.79 0.06 1.18
N ILE A 18 -3.57 0.52 1.40
CA ILE A 18 -2.38 -0.29 1.13
C ILE A 18 -2.11 -1.10 2.40
N VAL A 19 -2.13 -2.43 2.30
CA VAL A 19 -2.02 -3.33 3.45
C VAL A 19 -0.96 -4.40 3.21
N ALA A 20 -0.30 -4.81 4.29
CA ALA A 20 0.48 -6.03 4.36
C ALA A 20 -0.44 -7.19 4.76
N ILE A 21 -0.47 -8.25 3.97
CA ILE A 21 -1.40 -9.37 4.18
C ILE A 21 -0.83 -10.64 3.56
N ASP A 22 -1.18 -11.81 4.10
CA ASP A 22 -0.82 -13.06 3.45
C ASP A 22 -1.53 -13.19 2.10
N VAL A 23 -0.80 -13.61 1.07
CA VAL A 23 -1.28 -13.82 -0.29
C VAL A 23 -2.53 -14.71 -0.38
N GLN A 24 -2.65 -15.72 0.49
CA GLN A 24 -3.78 -16.66 0.52
C GLN A 24 -5.05 -16.03 1.12
N SER A 25 -4.91 -14.91 1.83
CA SER A 25 -6.07 -14.23 2.40
C SER A 25 -6.94 -13.64 1.30
N ARG A 26 -8.25 -13.60 1.52
CA ARG A 26 -9.20 -12.87 0.66
C ARG A 26 -8.79 -11.39 0.54
N ARG A 27 -9.17 -10.74 -0.57
CA ARG A 27 -8.83 -9.32 -0.86
C ARG A 27 -9.12 -8.40 0.33
N GLU A 28 -10.32 -8.50 0.88
CA GLU A 28 -10.80 -7.71 2.03
C GLU A 28 -10.63 -8.43 3.38
N GLY A 29 -9.83 -9.50 3.41
CA GLY A 29 -9.55 -10.29 4.61
C GLY A 29 -8.78 -9.53 5.69
N ARG A 30 -8.46 -10.24 6.78
CA ARG A 30 -7.68 -9.72 7.89
C ARG A 30 -6.25 -9.47 7.43
N ASP A 31 -5.80 -8.23 7.56
CA ASP A 31 -4.44 -7.80 7.25
C ASP A 31 -3.52 -7.88 8.48
N LEU A 32 -2.21 -7.93 8.22
CA LEU A 32 -1.14 -7.89 9.22
C LEU A 32 -0.86 -6.44 9.65
N GLY A 33 -1.10 -5.48 8.76
CA GLY A 33 -0.97 -4.06 9.06
C GLY A 33 -1.31 -3.16 7.88
N LYS A 34 -1.85 -1.98 8.17
CA LYS A 34 -2.08 -0.91 7.19
C LYS A 34 -0.82 -0.08 7.04
N VAL A 35 -0.33 0.03 5.81
CA VAL A 35 0.90 0.76 5.48
C VAL A 35 0.64 2.02 4.64
N GLY A 36 -0.60 2.24 4.19
CA GLY A 36 -0.93 3.41 3.40
C GLY A 36 -2.37 3.45 2.92
N PHE A 37 -2.61 4.36 1.99
CA PHE A 37 -3.91 4.65 1.40
C PHE A 37 -3.75 5.26 0.01
N TYR A 38 -4.73 4.98 -0.85
CA TYR A 38 -4.80 5.49 -2.20
C TYR A 38 -6.26 5.80 -2.57
N ASP A 39 -6.53 7.06 -2.92
CA ASP A 39 -7.78 7.49 -3.55
C ASP A 39 -7.49 7.92 -5.00
N PRO A 40 -7.87 7.09 -6.00
CA PRO A 40 -7.65 7.42 -7.41
C PRO A 40 -8.46 8.63 -7.87
N LYS A 41 -9.65 8.87 -7.29
CA LYS A 41 -10.55 9.95 -7.73
C LYS A 41 -10.03 11.30 -7.29
N GLN A 42 -9.56 11.39 -6.05
CA GLN A 42 -8.97 12.61 -5.50
C GLN A 42 -7.46 12.72 -5.80
N LYS A 43 -6.86 11.70 -6.45
CA LYS A 43 -5.42 11.58 -6.68
C LYS A 43 -4.59 11.71 -5.39
N GLN A 44 -5.18 11.34 -4.26
CA GLN A 44 -4.52 11.41 -2.95
C GLN A 44 -3.86 10.08 -2.63
N THR A 45 -2.61 10.15 -2.21
CA THR A 45 -1.84 8.99 -1.78
C THR A 45 -1.19 9.30 -0.45
N TYR A 46 -1.29 8.36 0.48
CA TYR A 46 -0.53 8.39 1.72
C TYR A 46 0.25 7.10 1.88
N SER A 47 1.56 7.23 2.08
CA SER A 47 2.48 6.12 2.26
C SER A 47 3.21 6.26 3.60
N ASN A 48 2.97 5.33 4.52
CA ASN A 48 3.74 5.19 5.75
C ASN A 48 5.06 4.48 5.42
N VAL A 49 6.07 5.28 5.03
CA VAL A 49 7.37 4.79 4.57
C VAL A 49 8.04 3.85 5.59
N PRO A 50 8.12 4.17 6.91
CA PRO A 50 8.68 3.24 7.89
C PRO A 50 8.01 1.87 7.90
N SER A 51 6.68 1.82 7.81
CA SER A 51 5.94 0.55 7.79
C SER A 51 6.16 -0.21 6.49
N ILE A 52 6.21 0.49 5.34
CA ILE A 52 6.49 -0.14 4.05
C ILE A 52 7.89 -0.78 4.06
N LEU A 53 8.91 -0.05 4.49
CA LEU A 53 10.29 -0.55 4.60
C LEU A 53 10.36 -1.77 5.52
N TYR A 54 9.73 -1.70 6.69
CA TYR A 54 9.65 -2.82 7.64
C TYR A 54 9.20 -4.15 7.00
N PHE A 55 8.20 -4.10 6.11
CA PHE A 55 7.68 -5.29 5.43
C PHE A 55 8.57 -5.70 4.25
N LEU A 56 9.08 -4.74 3.47
CA LEU A 56 9.99 -5.01 2.36
C LEU A 56 11.28 -5.70 2.84
N GLU A 57 11.89 -5.21 3.93
CA GLU A 57 13.07 -5.80 4.57
C GLU A 57 12.83 -7.25 5.04
N ARG A 58 11.58 -7.58 5.38
CA ARG A 58 11.16 -8.95 5.76
C ARG A 58 10.71 -9.80 4.57
N GLY A 59 11.00 -9.36 3.35
CA GLY A 59 10.72 -10.10 2.12
C GLY A 59 9.28 -9.98 1.61
N ALA A 60 8.48 -9.04 2.12
CA ALA A 60 7.16 -8.79 1.57
C ALA A 60 7.27 -8.27 0.13
N GLN A 61 6.45 -8.79 -0.77
CA GLN A 61 6.47 -8.39 -2.18
C GLN A 61 5.32 -7.40 -2.45
N PRO A 62 5.58 -6.23 -3.06
CA PRO A 62 4.51 -5.35 -3.49
C PRO A 62 3.85 -5.86 -4.79
N THR A 63 2.57 -5.56 -4.97
CA THR A 63 1.93 -5.62 -6.30
C THR A 63 2.42 -4.45 -7.16
N GLU A 64 2.42 -4.61 -8.49
CA GLU A 64 2.86 -3.59 -9.46
C GLU A 64 2.30 -2.19 -9.16
N ILE A 65 0.98 -2.07 -8.99
CA ILE A 65 0.34 -0.78 -8.65
C ILE A 65 0.87 -0.19 -7.33
N VAL A 66 1.06 -1.03 -6.30
CA VAL A 66 1.58 -0.57 -5.00
C VAL A 66 3.05 -0.17 -5.10
N HIS A 67 3.83 -0.87 -5.92
CA HIS A 67 5.21 -0.52 -6.21
C HIS A 67 5.28 0.86 -6.87
N ASP A 68 4.47 1.13 -7.89
CA ASP A 68 4.47 2.41 -8.60
C ASP A 68 4.02 3.57 -7.70
N ILE A 69 2.96 3.35 -6.90
CA ILE A 69 2.49 4.30 -5.90
C ILE A 69 3.59 4.60 -4.86
N SER A 70 4.28 3.56 -4.39
CA SER A 70 5.33 3.69 -3.37
C SER A 70 6.57 4.38 -3.93
N LYS A 71 6.96 4.08 -5.18
CA LYS A 71 8.07 4.73 -5.88
C LYS A 71 7.81 6.23 -6.02
N LYS A 72 6.61 6.62 -6.46
CA LYS A 72 6.24 8.04 -6.61
C LYS A 72 6.30 8.78 -5.28
N GLY A 73 5.69 8.23 -4.22
CA GLY A 73 5.67 8.87 -2.90
C GLY A 73 7.03 8.90 -2.19
N LEU A 74 7.92 7.94 -2.48
CA LEU A 74 9.29 7.92 -1.96
C LEU A 74 10.18 8.94 -2.70
N CYS A 75 10.06 9.03 -4.04
CA CYS A 75 10.77 10.03 -4.84
C CYS A 75 10.38 11.47 -4.46
N GLU A 76 9.08 11.75 -4.25
CA GLU A 76 8.63 13.08 -3.80
C GLU A 76 9.22 13.48 -2.45
N LYS A 77 9.39 12.53 -1.51
CA LYS A 77 10.01 12.80 -0.20
C LYS A 77 11.53 13.01 -0.26
N LEU A 78 12.20 12.40 -1.25
CA LEU A 78 13.65 12.54 -1.43
C LEU A 78 14.05 13.84 -2.14
N GLN A 79 13.12 14.49 -2.87
CA GLN A 79 13.35 15.78 -3.54
C GLN A 79 13.21 17.00 -2.63
N VAL A 80 12.77 16.81 -1.38
CA VAL A 80 12.50 17.89 -0.41
C VAL A 80 13.62 18.00 0.65
N ASN A 81 14.74 17.30 0.46
CA ASN A 81 15.92 17.40 1.33
C ASN A 81 17.08 18.07 0.60
#